data_AF-A0A9J5WK11-F1
#
_entry.id   AF-A0A9J5WK11-F1
#
_cell.length_a   1.000
_cell.length_b   1.000
_cell.length_c   1.000
_cell.angle_alpha   90.00
_cell.angle_beta   90.00
_cell.angle_gamma   90.00
#
_symmetry.space_group_name_H-M   'P 1'
#
loop_
_entity.id
_entity.type
_entity.pdbx_description
1 polymer ?
#
loop_
_entity_poly.entity_id
_entity_poly.type
_entity_poly.pdbx_seq_one_letter_code
_entity_poly.pdbx_strand_id
1 'polypeptide(L)'
;MTTSSPAQPPTGADLPEIVCPASIEPKPIHLKPVAYLHGEPRVLWEKEEVENMIIKEKLEFAVIRKFSYGWPEIHELRKIIPKQCDLKGKCNIGLLSNRHVLIRASNLEDYVNLLSKPA
;
A
#
# COMPACT_ATOMS: atom_id res chain seq x y z
N MET A 1 64.03 2.61 17.67
CA MET A 1 63.03 2.43 18.74
C MET A 1 61.69 2.85 18.17
N THR A 2 60.84 1.85 17.97
CA THR A 2 59.53 1.89 17.34
C THR A 2 58.55 2.68 18.22
N THR A 3 57.84 3.66 17.67
CA THR A 3 56.67 4.27 18.34
C THR A 3 55.46 4.07 17.44
N SER A 4 54.65 3.10 17.82
CA SER A 4 53.37 2.73 17.20
C SER A 4 52.28 3.65 17.72
N SER A 5 51.62 4.39 16.82
CA SER A 5 50.43 5.20 17.12
C SER A 5 49.18 4.31 17.11
N PRO A 6 48.24 4.44 18.08
CA PRO A 6 47.05 3.60 18.15
C PRO A 6 45.94 4.10 17.21
N ALA A 7 45.31 3.15 16.51
CA ALA A 7 44.17 3.34 15.63
C ALA A 7 42.92 3.78 16.40
N GLN A 8 42.26 4.85 15.94
CA GLN A 8 40.91 5.22 16.37
C GLN A 8 39.88 4.29 15.71
N PRO A 9 38.84 3.82 16.44
CA PRO A 9 37.71 3.13 15.85
C PRO A 9 36.78 4.12 15.13
N PRO A 10 36.14 3.74 13.99
CA PRO A 10 35.17 4.59 13.33
C PRO A 10 33.90 4.73 14.19
N THR A 11 33.63 5.98 14.55
CA THR A 11 32.41 6.47 15.21
C THR A 11 31.16 5.93 14.52
N GLY A 12 30.24 5.45 15.36
CA GLY A 12 29.04 4.70 14.97
C GLY A 12 28.16 5.39 13.92
N ALA A 13 27.54 4.52 13.14
CA ALA A 13 26.48 4.83 12.20
C ALA A 13 25.36 5.63 12.88
N ASP A 14 25.12 6.84 12.36
CA ASP A 14 23.83 7.52 12.51
C ASP A 14 22.76 6.62 11.87
N LEU A 15 21.94 5.99 12.71
CA LEU A 15 20.68 5.41 12.30
C LEU A 15 19.72 6.56 11.99
N PRO A 16 19.01 6.55 10.85
CA PRO A 16 18.03 7.57 10.56
C PRO A 16 16.91 7.49 11.60
N GLU A 17 16.71 8.61 12.27
CA GLU A 17 15.60 8.93 13.16
C GLU A 17 14.30 8.46 12.51
N ILE A 18 13.61 7.53 13.16
CA ILE A 18 12.28 7.08 12.74
C ILE A 18 11.36 8.29 12.90
N VAL A 19 11.13 9.00 11.80
CA VAL A 19 10.15 10.07 11.73
C VAL A 19 8.79 9.43 11.97
N CYS A 20 8.26 9.62 13.17
CA CYS A 20 6.85 9.36 13.46
C CYS A 20 6.03 10.13 12.41
N PRO A 21 5.15 9.49 11.63
CA PRO A 21 4.31 10.22 10.71
C PRO A 21 3.45 11.17 11.54
N ALA A 22 3.62 12.46 11.29
CA ALA A 22 2.86 13.52 11.90
C ALA A 22 1.37 13.18 11.83
N SER A 23 0.62 13.47 12.89
CA SER A 23 -0.84 13.30 12.94
C SER A 23 -1.49 14.11 11.81
N ILE A 24 -1.76 13.48 10.67
CA ILE A 24 -2.50 14.08 9.56
C ILE A 24 -3.98 13.98 9.92
N GLU A 25 -4.55 15.07 10.43
CA GLU A 25 -6.00 15.24 10.55
C GLU A 25 -6.61 15.17 9.12
N PRO A 26 -7.46 14.16 8.81
CA PRO A 26 -7.91 13.94 7.44
C PRO A 26 -8.88 15.04 7.00
N LYS A 27 -8.43 15.91 6.09
CA LYS A 27 -9.23 17.00 5.50
C LYS A 27 -10.43 16.43 4.70
N PRO A 28 -11.58 17.14 4.66
CA PRO A 28 -12.72 16.74 3.83
C PRO A 28 -12.35 16.73 2.33
N ILE A 29 -12.64 15.63 1.63
CA ILE A 29 -12.39 15.49 0.19
C ILE A 29 -13.64 15.95 -0.55
N HIS A 30 -13.51 17.00 -1.36
CA HIS A 30 -14.58 17.57 -2.18
C HIS A 30 -14.54 16.99 -3.60
N LEU A 31 -15.70 16.91 -4.26
CA LEU A 31 -15.77 16.54 -5.68
C LEU A 31 -14.97 17.55 -6.52
N LYS A 32 -14.01 17.04 -7.29
CA LYS A 32 -13.12 17.87 -8.11
C LYS A 32 -13.79 18.25 -9.44
N PRO A 33 -13.63 19.49 -9.90
CA PRO A 33 -14.08 19.89 -11.23
C PRO A 33 -13.23 19.21 -12.31
N VAL A 34 -13.83 18.96 -13.47
CA VAL A 34 -13.12 18.50 -14.67
C VAL A 34 -12.43 19.69 -15.33
N ALA A 35 -11.12 19.61 -15.50
CA ALA A 35 -10.32 20.57 -16.25
C ALA A 35 -10.02 20.02 -17.65
N TYR A 36 -9.93 20.89 -18.66
CA TYR A 36 -9.60 20.47 -20.03
C TYR A 36 -8.17 20.90 -20.37
N LEU A 37 -7.28 19.94 -20.59
CA LEU A 37 -5.91 20.16 -21.04
C LEU A 37 -5.77 19.65 -22.46
N HIS A 38 -5.52 20.56 -23.41
CA HIS A 38 -5.46 20.25 -24.84
C HIS A 38 -6.73 19.57 -25.40
N GLY A 39 -7.90 19.92 -24.84
CA GLY A 39 -9.19 19.33 -25.23
C GLY A 39 -9.51 18.00 -24.53
N GLU A 40 -8.61 17.44 -23.72
CA GLU A 40 -8.86 16.23 -22.94
C GLU A 40 -9.37 16.55 -21.52
N PRO A 41 -10.47 15.94 -21.07
CA PRO A 41 -10.95 16.10 -19.69
C PRO A 41 -10.01 15.39 -18.70
N ARG A 42 -9.58 16.11 -17.67
CA ARG A 42 -8.69 15.63 -16.61
C ARG A 42 -9.19 16.10 -15.25
N VAL A 43 -8.93 15.30 -14.24
CA VAL A 43 -9.15 15.68 -12.84
C VAL A 43 -7.79 15.81 -12.18
N LEU A 44 -7.50 16.97 -11.59
CA LEU A 44 -6.23 17.25 -10.95
C LEU A 44 -6.33 16.93 -9.44
N TRP A 45 -5.39 16.14 -8.96
CA TRP A 45 -5.30 15.73 -7.55
C TRP A 45 -3.95 16.16 -7.00
N GLU A 46 -3.97 16.81 -5.83
CA GLU A 46 -2.74 17.08 -5.08
C GLU A 46 -2.28 15.81 -4.37
N LYS A 47 -0.97 15.65 -4.23
CA LYS A 47 -0.40 14.43 -3.60
C LYS A 47 -0.91 14.24 -2.17
N GLU A 48 -0.91 15.31 -1.36
CA GLU A 48 -1.41 15.28 0.03
C GLU A 48 -2.89 14.88 0.10
N GLU A 49 -3.68 15.24 -0.92
CA GLU A 49 -5.10 14.86 -0.98
C GLU A 49 -5.27 13.37 -1.26
N VAL A 50 -4.47 12.82 -2.17
CA VAL A 50 -4.46 11.38 -2.46
C VAL A 50 -4.01 10.59 -1.22
N GLU A 51 -2.97 11.05 -0.53
CA GLU A 51 -2.49 10.44 0.71
C GLU A 51 -3.59 10.44 1.79
N ASN A 52 -4.30 11.57 1.95
CA ASN A 52 -5.46 11.67 2.85
C ASN A 52 -6.59 10.69 2.47
N MET A 53 -6.88 10.52 1.17
CA MET A 53 -7.88 9.57 0.70
C MET A 53 -7.50 8.13 1.03
N ILE A 54 -6.22 7.76 0.87
CA ILE A 54 -5.72 6.42 1.16
C ILE A 54 -5.95 6.09 2.64
N ILE A 55 -5.66 7.02 3.55
CA ILE A 55 -5.85 6.83 4.99
C ILE A 55 -7.35 6.76 5.33
N LYS A 56 -8.15 7.70 4.82
CA LYS A 56 -9.59 7.80 5.14
C LYS A 56 -10.38 6.57 4.69
N GLU A 57 -10.09 6.08 3.48
CA GLU A 57 -10.72 4.88 2.92
C GLU A 57 -10.06 3.58 3.40
N LYS A 58 -9.01 3.68 4.24
CA LYS A 58 -8.23 2.55 4.78
C LYS A 58 -7.73 1.64 3.66
N LEU A 59 -7.04 2.25 2.69
CA LEU A 59 -6.46 1.61 1.51
C LEU A 59 -4.94 1.36 1.62
N GLU A 60 -4.34 1.69 2.77
CA GLU A 60 -2.90 1.56 3.02
C GLU A 60 -2.37 0.15 2.76
N PHE A 61 -3.19 -0.87 3.03
CA PHE A 61 -2.87 -2.29 2.83
C PHE A 61 -3.74 -2.93 1.74
N ALA A 62 -4.14 -2.15 0.75
CA ALA A 62 -4.93 -2.62 -0.38
C ALA A 62 -4.02 -3.10 -1.54
N VAL A 63 -4.33 -4.28 -2.08
CA VAL A 63 -3.65 -4.87 -3.24
C VAL A 63 -4.67 -5.12 -4.34
N ILE A 64 -4.34 -4.74 -5.57
CA ILE A 64 -5.12 -5.07 -6.75
C ILE A 64 -4.44 -6.24 -7.47
N ARG A 65 -5.17 -7.33 -7.66
CA ARG A 65 -4.72 -8.50 -8.42
C ARG A 65 -5.60 -8.71 -9.65
N LYS A 66 -4.96 -9.09 -10.76
CA LYS A 66 -5.64 -9.41 -12.02
C LYS A 66 -5.66 -10.93 -12.24
N PHE A 67 -6.84 -11.48 -12.49
CA PHE A 67 -7.00 -12.89 -12.84
C PHE A 67 -6.88 -13.09 -14.36
N SER A 68 -6.10 -14.09 -14.77
CA SER A 68 -5.80 -14.36 -16.18
C SER A 68 -6.90 -15.18 -16.88
N TYR A 69 -7.43 -16.22 -16.23
CA TYR A 69 -8.41 -17.16 -16.77
C TYR A 69 -9.45 -17.60 -15.73
N GLY A 70 -10.68 -17.87 -16.18
CA GLY A 70 -11.75 -18.49 -15.36
C GLY A 70 -12.05 -17.70 -14.10
N TRP A 71 -12.95 -16.71 -14.20
CA TRP A 71 -13.34 -15.88 -13.07
C TRP A 71 -14.02 -16.74 -11.99
N PRO A 72 -13.40 -16.95 -10.81
CA PRO A 72 -14.06 -17.62 -9.70
C PRO A 72 -15.03 -16.62 -9.05
N GLU A 73 -16.26 -17.04 -8.78
CA GLU A 73 -17.26 -16.21 -8.09
C GLU A 73 -16.65 -15.52 -6.86
N ILE A 74 -17.03 -14.28 -6.57
CA ILE A 74 -16.45 -13.50 -5.46
C ILE A 74 -16.55 -14.23 -4.11
N HIS A 75 -17.58 -15.06 -3.95
CA HIS A 75 -17.77 -15.89 -2.78
C HIS A 75 -16.71 -16.99 -2.65
N GLU A 76 -16.26 -17.57 -3.77
CA GLU A 76 -15.18 -18.55 -3.81
C GLU A 76 -13.82 -17.87 -3.57
N LEU A 77 -13.58 -16.69 -4.17
CA LEU A 77 -12.38 -15.90 -3.90
C LEU A 77 -12.21 -15.58 -2.42
N ARG A 78 -13.31 -15.24 -1.73
CA ARG A 78 -13.32 -14.99 -0.27
C ARG A 78 -12.94 -16.21 0.56
N LYS A 79 -13.10 -17.43 0.04
CA LYS A 79 -12.67 -18.67 0.72
C LYS A 79 -11.24 -19.06 0.37
N ILE A 80 -10.84 -18.86 -0.89
CA ILE A 80 -9.58 -19.36 -1.44
C ILE A 80 -8.41 -18.43 -1.11
N ILE A 81 -8.57 -17.11 -1.29
CA ILE A 81 -7.48 -16.13 -1.11
C ILE A 81 -6.89 -16.17 0.31
N PRO A 82 -7.70 -16.16 1.38
CA PRO A 82 -7.15 -16.23 2.74
C PRO A 82 -6.33 -17.49 2.99
N LYS A 83 -6.74 -18.63 2.39
CA LYS A 83 -6.04 -19.91 2.53
C LYS A 83 -4.76 -19.98 1.69
N GLN A 84 -4.77 -19.50 0.46
CA GLN A 84 -3.61 -19.56 -0.43
C GLN A 84 -2.51 -18.56 -0.05
N CYS A 85 -2.91 -17.41 0.49
CA CYS A 85 -1.98 -16.36 0.89
C CYS A 85 -1.60 -16.43 2.38
N ASP A 86 -2.04 -17.47 3.10
CA ASP A 86 -1.78 -17.68 4.53
C ASP A 86 -2.13 -16.44 5.37
N LEU A 87 -3.27 -15.80 5.07
CA LEU A 87 -3.69 -14.57 5.74
C LEU A 87 -4.20 -14.88 7.14
N LYS A 88 -3.59 -14.24 8.15
CA LYS A 88 -3.93 -14.44 9.56
C LYS A 88 -5.00 -13.48 10.04
N GLY A 89 -5.00 -12.26 9.52
CA GLY A 89 -5.93 -11.21 9.87
C GLY A 89 -7.23 -11.25 9.08
N LYS A 90 -8.15 -10.36 9.46
CA LYS A 90 -9.35 -10.10 8.66
C LYS A 90 -8.95 -9.45 7.34
N CYS A 91 -9.48 -9.94 6.23
CA CYS A 91 -9.31 -9.32 4.92
C CYS A 91 -10.65 -9.07 4.25
N ASN A 92 -10.75 -7.98 3.50
CA ASN A 92 -11.92 -7.66 2.70
C ASN A 92 -11.57 -7.85 1.22
N ILE A 93 -12.33 -8.71 0.55
CA ILE A 93 -12.13 -9.03 -0.87
C ILE A 93 -13.35 -8.54 -1.65
N GLY A 94 -13.09 -7.67 -2.63
CA GLY A 94 -14.09 -7.05 -3.49
C GLY A 94 -13.68 -7.08 -4.96
N LEU A 95 -14.65 -6.90 -5.84
CA LEU A 95 -14.43 -6.78 -7.28
C LEU A 95 -14.27 -5.30 -7.63
N LEU A 96 -13.21 -4.97 -8.36
CA LEU A 96 -12.97 -3.59 -8.82
C LEU A 96 -13.43 -3.37 -10.26
N SER A 97 -13.13 -4.33 -11.13
CA SER A 97 -13.53 -4.31 -12.55
C SER A 97 -13.43 -5.72 -13.14
N ASN A 98 -13.65 -5.86 -14.45
CA ASN A 98 -13.56 -7.16 -15.10
C ASN A 98 -12.17 -7.79 -14.90
N ARG A 99 -12.15 -8.91 -14.14
CA ARG A 99 -10.96 -9.67 -13.72
C ARG A 99 -10.03 -8.99 -12.71
N HIS A 100 -10.37 -7.81 -12.18
CA HIS A 100 -9.57 -7.16 -11.13
C HIS A 100 -10.25 -7.31 -9.78
N VAL A 101 -9.50 -7.80 -8.81
CA VAL A 101 -9.94 -8.02 -7.44
C VAL A 101 -9.14 -7.09 -6.53
N LEU A 102 -9.87 -6.37 -5.69
CA LEU A 102 -9.33 -5.57 -4.61
C LEU A 102 -9.29 -6.43 -3.34
N ILE A 103 -8.11 -6.59 -2.78
CA ILE A 103 -7.88 -7.30 -1.52
C ILE A 103 -7.36 -6.28 -0.52
N ARG A 104 -8.09 -6.07 0.58
CA ARG A 104 -7.69 -5.18 1.67
C ARG A 104 -7.32 -6.00 2.89
N ALA A 105 -6.05 -5.96 3.27
CA ALA A 105 -5.58 -6.55 4.51
C ALA A 105 -5.80 -5.57 5.69
N SER A 106 -5.92 -6.11 6.90
CA SER A 106 -5.98 -5.30 8.12
C SER A 106 -4.59 -5.04 8.72
N ASN A 107 -3.62 -5.91 8.41
CA ASN A 107 -2.30 -5.92 9.03
C ASN A 107 -1.20 -5.87 7.96
N LEU A 108 -0.04 -5.31 8.34
CA LEU A 108 1.13 -5.23 7.48
C LEU A 108 1.67 -6.62 7.09
N GLU A 109 1.65 -7.60 8.00
CA GLU A 109 2.14 -8.96 7.73
C GLU A 109 1.37 -9.62 6.58
N ASP A 110 0.04 -9.52 6.61
CA ASP A 110 -0.84 -10.04 5.56
C ASP A 110 -0.64 -9.32 4.23
N TYR A 111 -0.39 -8.01 4.27
CA TYR A 111 -0.07 -7.22 3.07
C TYR A 111 1.24 -7.68 2.42
N VAL A 112 2.29 -7.88 3.22
CA VAL A 112 3.57 -8.40 2.73
C VAL A 112 3.40 -9.81 2.17
N ASN A 113 2.64 -10.67 2.84
CA ASN A 113 2.33 -12.02 2.36
C ASN A 113 1.55 -12.00 1.03
N LEU A 114 0.62 -11.06 0.86
CA LEU A 114 -0.09 -10.88 -0.42
C LEU A 114 0.83 -10.44 -1.55
N LEU A 115 1.89 -9.69 -1.27
CA LEU A 115 2.85 -9.22 -2.28
C LEU A 115 3.94 -10.25 -2.59
N SER A 116 4.33 -11.07 -1.62
CA SER A 116 5.43 -12.04 -1.76
C SER A 116 5.04 -13.27 -2.58
N LYS A 117 3.75 -13.60 -2.67
CA LYS A 117 3.27 -14.76 -3.44
C LYS A 117 3.29 -14.44 -4.94
N PRO A 118 3.89 -15.31 -5.78
CA PRO A 118 3.92 -15.09 -7.22
C PRO A 118 2.50 -15.08 -7.82
N ALA A 119 2.33 -14.30 -8.90
CA ALA A 119 1.08 -14.16 -9.64
C ALA A 119 0.77 -15.37 -10.53
#